data_AF-A0A527WJQ5-F1
#
_entry.id   AF-A0A527WJQ5-F1
#
_cell.length_a   1.000
_cell.length_b   1.000
_cell.length_c   1.000
_cell.angle_alpha   90.00
_cell.angle_beta   90.00
_cell.angle_gamma   90.00
#
_symmetry.space_group_name_H-M   'P 1'
#
loop_
_entity.id
_entity.type
_entity.pdbx_description
1 polymer ?
#
loop_
_entity_poly.entity_id
_entity_poly.type
_entity_poly.pdbx_seq_one_letter_code
_entity_poly.pdbx_strand_id
1 'polypeptide(L)'
;FGKEPKRLAVSEAAMLVALPQLPEKRRPDRKLSIAHAARDRVLTRMVASGLLGEREAARAALDDVPAIRRPLPALAAHAAYAVLPRAVTGQKLRLTIRKSVQEGLEQVARDAATRLGPRLSVAMVLADARTGDILGEVGSADYFDASRSGWIDMTRIVRSPGSTLKPFIYGLAFEQGLLAQETLIDDRPTDFSGYRPKNFDMGYQGDVSIRQALQLSLNVPAISVLDAVGPARLLARFRQAGVTPILPVNQAPGLAIGLGGVGVTLRDLVQLYAGLANGGKAHTLHDGTEPANAERSTATILDDQANWQITDILSGVKPPEGAAQRGVAYKTGTSYGYRDAWSVGFDGRYVLGVWVGRPDAGAVPGLSGYVSAAPILFEGFVRSGLAAVPLPGQPAGVARPRRDDLPVTLARFGSGADGLVQATPTEPAPTIIFPPDGARVDLGATATEATPLVLKLQGGRAPFRWLANGKPLVGLDRRRTATWQPDGAGYSTLTVIDAAGRAASVKVFVE
;
A
#
# COMPACT_ATOMS: atom_id res chain seq x y z
N PHE A 1 27.96 20.13 -22.64
CA PHE A 1 27.93 19.47 -23.97
C PHE A 1 27.14 18.17 -24.02
N GLY A 2 27.12 17.33 -22.97
CA GLY A 2 26.36 16.06 -23.02
C GLY A 2 27.01 15.03 -23.95
N LYS A 3 28.33 15.11 -24.10
CA LYS A 3 29.17 14.26 -24.96
C LYS A 3 30.28 13.67 -24.10
N GLU A 4 30.71 12.45 -24.41
CA GLU A 4 31.93 11.89 -23.85
C GLU A 4 33.17 12.68 -24.31
N PRO A 5 34.26 12.74 -23.52
CA PRO A 5 35.45 13.54 -23.85
C PRO A 5 35.99 13.29 -25.27
N LYS A 6 35.97 12.03 -25.73
CA LYS A 6 36.44 11.64 -27.07
C LYS A 6 35.55 12.12 -28.23
N ARG A 7 34.34 12.60 -27.93
CA ARG A 7 33.36 13.08 -28.93
C ARG A 7 33.21 14.59 -28.95
N LEU A 8 34.04 15.32 -28.18
CA LEU A 8 34.03 16.76 -28.16
C LEU A 8 34.59 17.32 -29.45
N ALA A 9 33.91 18.32 -30.01
CA ALA A 9 34.49 19.15 -31.07
C ALA A 9 35.62 20.02 -30.49
N VAL A 10 36.52 20.50 -31.36
CA VAL A 10 37.65 21.36 -30.96
C VAL A 10 37.19 22.59 -30.19
N SER A 11 36.10 23.23 -30.63
CA SER A 11 35.50 24.39 -29.95
C SER A 11 35.05 24.07 -28.52
N GLU A 12 34.42 22.90 -28.33
CA GLU A 12 33.93 22.44 -27.04
C GLU A 12 35.08 22.07 -26.10
N ALA A 13 36.11 21.41 -26.63
CA ALA A 13 37.33 21.07 -25.88
C ALA A 13 38.09 22.33 -25.44
N ALA A 14 38.28 23.30 -26.34
CA ALA A 14 38.89 24.59 -26.05
C ALA A 14 38.11 25.34 -24.95
N MET A 15 36.79 25.27 -24.99
CA MET A 15 35.94 25.85 -23.95
C MET A 15 36.16 25.17 -22.59
N LEU A 16 36.20 23.84 -22.54
CA LEU A 16 36.47 23.11 -21.28
C LEU A 16 37.87 23.39 -20.72
N VAL A 17 38.88 23.61 -21.57
CA VAL A 17 40.23 24.03 -21.15
C VAL A 17 40.23 25.46 -20.60
N ALA A 18 39.36 26.34 -21.11
CA ALA A 18 39.26 27.71 -20.65
C ALA A 18 38.62 27.86 -19.25
N LEU A 19 37.78 26.91 -18.82
CA LEU A 19 36.99 27.03 -17.59
C LEU A 19 37.81 27.01 -16.28
N PRO A 20 38.76 26.08 -16.03
CA PRO A 20 39.38 25.88 -14.71
C PRO A 20 40.10 27.11 -14.14
N GLN A 21 40.59 28.02 -14.99
CA GLN A 21 41.26 29.24 -14.53
C GLN A 21 40.30 30.21 -13.82
N LEU A 22 39.05 30.28 -14.26
CA LEU A 22 38.04 31.21 -13.75
C LEU A 22 36.64 30.57 -13.84
N PRO A 23 36.38 29.48 -13.08
CA PRO A 23 35.25 28.59 -13.32
C PRO A 23 33.90 29.29 -13.19
N GLU A 24 33.75 30.27 -12.31
CA GLU A 24 32.51 31.06 -12.19
C GLU A 24 32.43 32.24 -13.17
N LYS A 25 33.55 32.94 -13.43
CA LYS A 25 33.53 34.11 -14.33
C LYS A 25 33.41 33.72 -15.81
N ARG A 26 33.82 32.50 -16.17
CA ARG A 26 33.77 31.97 -17.54
C ARG A 26 32.59 31.02 -17.76
N ARG A 27 31.59 31.03 -16.87
CA ARG A 27 30.37 30.23 -17.04
C ARG A 27 29.60 30.66 -18.28
N PRO A 28 29.45 29.79 -19.30
CA PRO A 28 28.69 30.14 -20.50
C PRO A 28 27.24 30.53 -20.21
N ASP A 29 26.63 29.90 -19.22
CA ASP A 29 25.23 30.10 -18.82
C ASP A 29 24.97 31.39 -18.04
N ARG A 30 26.03 32.10 -17.62
CA ARG A 30 25.92 33.38 -16.90
C ARG A 30 26.67 34.53 -17.58
N LYS A 31 27.76 34.22 -18.29
CA LYS A 31 28.75 35.17 -18.82
C LYS A 31 29.22 34.73 -20.21
N LEU A 32 28.27 34.59 -21.14
CA LEU A 32 28.49 34.05 -22.48
C LEU A 32 29.63 34.73 -23.26
N SER A 33 29.68 36.07 -23.27
CA SER A 33 30.73 36.80 -23.99
C SER A 33 32.14 36.55 -23.43
N ILE A 34 32.27 36.47 -22.10
CA ILE A 34 33.54 36.18 -21.41
C ILE A 34 33.98 34.75 -21.71
N ALA A 35 33.03 33.81 -21.68
CA ALA A 35 33.22 32.42 -22.07
C ALA A 35 33.74 32.29 -23.51
N HIS A 36 33.08 32.97 -24.45
CA HIS A 36 33.44 32.99 -25.87
C HIS A 36 34.87 33.47 -26.09
N ALA A 37 35.19 34.65 -25.55
CA ALA A 37 36.52 35.23 -25.65
C ALA A 37 37.59 34.33 -24.98
N ALA A 38 37.24 33.60 -23.92
CA ALA A 38 38.16 32.68 -23.26
C ALA A 38 38.45 31.44 -24.11
N ARG A 39 37.44 30.86 -24.76
CA ARG A 39 37.61 29.77 -25.72
C ARG A 39 38.47 30.22 -26.90
N ASP A 40 38.19 31.37 -27.49
CA ASP A 40 38.91 31.85 -28.67
C ASP A 40 40.39 32.07 -28.37
N ARG A 41 40.71 32.57 -27.17
CA ARG A 41 42.10 32.65 -26.70
C ARG A 41 42.78 31.27 -26.59
N VAL A 42 42.06 30.21 -26.22
CA VAL A 42 42.62 28.85 -26.20
C VAL A 42 42.93 28.39 -27.62
N LEU A 43 42.00 28.60 -28.57
CA LEU A 43 42.21 28.27 -29.98
C LEU A 43 43.43 28.97 -30.56
N THR A 44 43.58 30.28 -30.34
CA THR A 44 44.75 31.05 -30.78
C THR A 44 46.06 30.51 -30.19
N ARG A 45 46.07 30.12 -28.90
CA ARG A 45 47.26 29.53 -28.27
C ARG A 45 47.61 28.15 -28.82
N MET A 46 46.61 27.34 -29.16
CA MET A 46 46.83 26.02 -29.78
C MET A 46 47.48 26.17 -31.16
N VAL A 47 47.04 27.15 -31.97
CA VAL A 47 47.68 27.48 -33.25
C VAL A 47 49.11 27.93 -33.05
N ALA A 48 49.34 28.89 -32.14
CA ALA A 48 50.69 29.40 -31.85
C ALA A 48 51.66 28.32 -31.34
N SER A 49 51.14 27.26 -30.72
CA SER A 49 51.93 26.13 -30.22
C SER A 49 52.07 24.99 -31.24
N GLY A 50 51.55 25.14 -32.46
CA GLY A 50 51.60 24.11 -33.51
C GLY A 50 50.70 22.89 -33.26
N LEU A 51 49.77 22.96 -32.30
CA LEU A 51 48.89 21.85 -31.91
C LEU A 51 47.60 21.80 -32.72
N LEU A 52 47.26 22.88 -33.44
CA LEU A 52 46.03 23.01 -34.23
C LEU A 52 46.31 23.86 -35.48
N GLY A 53 45.80 23.47 -36.65
CA GLY A 53 45.94 24.27 -37.87
C GLY A 53 45.06 25.53 -37.86
N GLU A 54 45.50 26.61 -38.51
CA GLU A 54 44.77 27.88 -38.55
C GLU A 54 43.33 27.74 -39.09
N ARG A 55 43.16 26.97 -40.18
CA ARG A 55 41.82 26.74 -40.77
C ARG A 55 40.89 25.99 -39.83
N GLU A 56 41.43 25.05 -39.05
CA GLU A 56 40.65 24.28 -38.09
C GLU A 56 40.26 25.13 -36.88
N ALA A 57 41.18 25.96 -36.39
CA ALA A 57 40.91 26.93 -35.33
C ALA A 57 39.85 27.96 -35.76
N ALA A 58 39.95 28.51 -36.98
CA ALA A 58 38.97 29.43 -37.53
C ALA A 58 37.59 28.78 -37.63
N ARG A 59 37.52 27.52 -38.10
CA ARG A 59 36.26 26.76 -38.13
C ARG A 59 35.69 26.55 -36.72
N ALA A 60 36.51 26.15 -35.75
CA ALA A 60 36.07 25.92 -34.38
C ALA A 60 35.58 27.22 -33.68
N ALA A 61 36.15 28.38 -34.04
CA ALA A 61 35.72 29.67 -33.51
C ALA A 61 34.32 30.08 -33.99
N LEU A 62 33.86 29.56 -35.14
CA LEU A 62 32.51 29.80 -35.67
C LEU A 62 31.43 29.00 -34.94
N ASP A 63 31.79 27.92 -34.24
CA ASP A 63 30.81 27.17 -33.45
C ASP A 63 30.28 28.05 -32.31
N ASP A 64 28.99 27.96 -32.00
CA ASP A 64 28.42 28.67 -30.85
C ASP A 64 28.89 28.04 -29.53
N VAL A 65 29.14 28.87 -28.52
CA VAL A 65 29.26 28.39 -27.14
C VAL A 65 27.86 28.22 -26.54
N PRO A 66 27.42 27.00 -26.17
CA PRO A 66 26.09 26.81 -25.62
C PRO A 66 25.94 27.53 -24.28
N ALA A 67 24.96 28.43 -24.19
CA ALA A 67 24.60 29.11 -22.93
C ALA A 67 23.84 28.21 -21.95
N ILE A 68 23.68 26.92 -22.25
CA ILE A 68 22.91 25.98 -21.43
C ILE A 68 23.87 25.05 -20.70
N ARG A 69 23.85 25.12 -19.37
CA ARG A 69 24.46 24.10 -18.52
C ARG A 69 23.54 22.88 -18.48
N ARG A 70 24.01 21.75 -19.02
CA ARG A 70 23.30 20.48 -18.87
C ARG A 70 23.59 19.89 -17.48
N PRO A 71 22.57 19.50 -16.70
CA PRO A 71 22.79 18.85 -15.42
C PRO A 71 23.49 17.50 -15.63
N LEU A 72 24.21 17.04 -14.61
CA LEU A 72 24.69 15.67 -14.59
C LEU A 72 23.47 14.73 -14.50
N PRO A 73 23.48 13.57 -15.19
CA PRO A 73 22.44 12.57 -14.99
C PRO A 73 22.38 12.16 -13.52
N ALA A 74 21.19 12.23 -12.92
CA ALA A 74 20.95 11.94 -11.51
C ALA A 74 19.92 10.83 -11.35
N LEU A 75 20.13 9.72 -12.07
CA LEU A 75 19.30 8.53 -11.94
C LEU A 75 19.54 7.84 -10.60
N ALA A 76 18.50 7.26 -10.02
CA ALA A 76 18.50 6.58 -8.74
C ALA A 76 19.13 7.42 -7.62
N ALA A 77 18.82 8.73 -7.56
CA ALA A 77 19.46 9.68 -6.65
C ALA A 77 19.45 9.22 -5.17
N HIS A 78 18.33 8.66 -4.70
CA HIS A 78 18.21 8.10 -3.34
C HIS A 78 19.16 6.92 -3.12
N ALA A 79 19.14 5.93 -4.01
CA ALA A 79 20.02 4.77 -3.92
C ALA A 79 21.50 5.18 -4.03
N ALA A 80 21.83 6.09 -4.94
CA ALA A 80 23.17 6.65 -5.08
C ALA A 80 23.63 7.36 -3.80
N TYR A 81 22.75 8.16 -3.17
CA TYR A 81 23.06 8.84 -1.91
C TYR A 81 23.26 7.85 -0.75
N ALA A 82 22.41 6.82 -0.64
CA ALA A 82 22.47 5.81 0.42
C ALA A 82 23.80 5.03 0.42
N VAL A 83 24.49 4.93 -0.72
CA VAL A 83 25.73 4.15 -0.85
C VAL A 83 27.00 4.99 -0.74
N LEU A 84 26.88 6.32 -0.78
CA LEU A 84 28.02 7.23 -0.62
C LEU A 84 28.86 6.94 0.63
N PRO A 85 28.28 6.64 1.82
CA PRO A 85 29.07 6.33 3.01
C PRO A 85 29.93 5.06 2.88
N ARG A 86 29.61 4.17 1.92
CA ARG A 86 30.34 2.93 1.65
C ARG A 86 31.32 3.07 0.49
N ALA A 87 31.40 4.23 -0.15
CA ALA A 87 32.25 4.45 -1.30
C ALA A 87 33.73 4.51 -0.88
N VAL A 88 34.53 3.56 -1.37
CA VAL A 88 35.99 3.62 -1.27
C VAL A 88 36.52 4.28 -2.54
N THR A 89 37.35 5.32 -2.38
CA THR A 89 37.96 6.03 -3.52
C THR A 89 38.68 5.05 -4.45
N GLY A 90 38.37 5.10 -5.74
CA GLY A 90 38.95 4.23 -6.76
C GLY A 90 38.22 2.89 -6.96
N GLN A 91 37.29 2.51 -6.09
CA GLN A 91 36.46 1.31 -6.28
C GLN A 91 35.13 1.65 -6.96
N LYS A 92 34.70 0.80 -7.89
CA LYS A 92 33.40 0.93 -8.54
C LYS A 92 32.34 0.27 -7.67
N LEU A 93 31.39 1.06 -7.17
CA LEU A 93 30.17 0.55 -6.55
C LEU A 93 29.22 0.04 -7.65
N ARG A 94 28.69 -1.17 -7.48
CA ARG A 94 27.76 -1.78 -8.43
C ARG A 94 26.46 -2.12 -7.72
N LEU A 95 25.38 -1.46 -8.13
CA LEU A 95 24.03 -1.77 -7.69
C LEU A 95 23.41 -2.84 -8.59
N THR A 96 22.32 -3.44 -8.12
CA THR A 96 21.44 -4.32 -8.90
C THR A 96 20.52 -3.54 -9.86
N ILE A 97 20.43 -2.21 -9.68
CA ILE A 97 19.57 -1.31 -10.46
C ILE A 97 19.93 -1.38 -11.96
N ARG A 98 18.90 -1.61 -12.78
CA ARG A 98 19.01 -1.58 -14.24
C ARG A 98 18.65 -0.19 -14.74
N LYS A 99 19.59 0.45 -15.46
CA LYS A 99 19.43 1.81 -15.97
C LYS A 99 18.09 2.04 -16.71
N SER A 100 17.75 1.18 -17.67
CA SER A 100 16.52 1.34 -18.47
C SER A 100 15.25 1.24 -17.65
N VAL A 101 15.23 0.35 -16.66
CA VAL A 101 14.12 0.19 -15.70
C VAL A 101 14.00 1.45 -14.87
N GLN A 102 15.11 1.92 -14.30
CA GLN A 102 15.16 3.11 -13.46
C GLN A 102 14.65 4.36 -14.22
N GLU A 103 15.14 4.58 -15.45
CA GLU A 103 14.70 5.69 -16.29
C GLU A 103 13.18 5.66 -16.54
N GLY A 104 12.64 4.47 -16.83
CA GLY A 104 11.21 4.26 -17.02
C GLY A 104 10.40 4.55 -15.75
N LEU A 105 10.79 4.00 -14.61
CA LEU A 105 10.09 4.19 -13.34
C LEU A 105 10.15 5.64 -12.86
N GLU A 106 11.29 6.31 -12.94
CA GLU A 106 11.37 7.72 -12.57
C GLU A 106 10.48 8.60 -13.45
N GLN A 107 10.36 8.28 -14.74
CA GLN A 107 9.45 9.00 -15.63
C GLN A 107 7.99 8.80 -15.19
N VAL A 108 7.61 7.56 -14.87
CA VAL A 108 6.27 7.26 -14.34
C VAL A 108 5.99 8.04 -13.05
N ALA A 109 6.97 8.11 -12.15
CA ALA A 109 6.82 8.82 -10.87
C ALA A 109 6.59 10.33 -11.09
N ARG A 110 7.38 10.97 -11.96
CA ARG A 110 7.25 12.39 -12.31
C ARG A 110 5.90 12.71 -12.94
N ASP A 111 5.48 11.90 -13.91
CA ASP A 111 4.21 12.10 -14.61
C ASP A 111 3.02 11.89 -13.68
N ALA A 112 3.09 10.87 -12.81
CA ALA A 112 2.07 10.61 -11.81
C ALA A 112 1.97 11.73 -10.77
N ALA A 113 3.09 12.20 -10.22
CA ALA A 113 3.09 13.29 -9.24
C ALA A 113 2.56 14.61 -9.81
N THR A 114 2.76 14.85 -11.10
CA THR A 114 2.16 15.99 -11.80
C THR A 114 0.63 15.87 -11.83
N ARG A 115 0.10 14.69 -12.19
CA ARG A 115 -1.36 14.44 -12.25
C ARG A 115 -2.04 14.47 -10.88
N LEU A 116 -1.37 13.93 -9.87
CA LEU A 116 -1.91 13.83 -8.50
C LEU A 116 -2.05 15.20 -7.81
N GLY A 117 -1.31 16.21 -8.26
CA GLY A 117 -1.33 17.55 -7.67
C GLY A 117 -0.21 17.77 -6.65
N PRO A 118 -0.12 18.97 -6.05
CA PRO A 118 1.04 19.40 -5.25
C PRO A 118 1.19 18.62 -3.94
N ARG A 119 2.42 18.54 -3.41
CA ARG A 119 2.82 17.89 -2.15
C ARG A 119 2.68 16.36 -2.08
N LEU A 120 1.96 15.74 -3.00
CA LEU A 120 1.92 14.27 -3.14
C LEU A 120 3.24 13.77 -3.73
N SER A 121 3.78 12.71 -3.17
CA SER A 121 4.95 12.03 -3.70
C SER A 121 4.58 10.61 -4.11
N VAL A 122 5.43 10.02 -4.94
CA VAL A 122 5.29 8.66 -5.46
C VAL A 122 6.59 7.93 -5.16
N ALA A 123 6.48 6.71 -4.67
CA ALA A 123 7.62 5.83 -4.48
C ALA A 123 7.36 4.48 -5.12
N MET A 124 8.41 3.85 -5.65
CA MET A 124 8.32 2.57 -6.34
C MET A 124 9.53 1.70 -6.06
N VAL A 125 9.29 0.39 -5.92
CA VAL A 125 10.34 -0.63 -5.86
C VAL A 125 9.96 -1.75 -6.82
N LEU A 126 10.81 -1.99 -7.83
CA LEU A 126 10.69 -3.13 -8.74
C LEU A 126 11.79 -4.14 -8.42
N ALA A 127 11.40 -5.39 -8.16
CA ALA A 127 12.34 -6.47 -7.83
C ALA A 127 12.15 -7.72 -8.69
N ASP A 128 13.22 -8.49 -8.86
CA ASP A 128 13.18 -9.85 -9.39
C ASP A 128 12.88 -10.83 -8.24
N ALA A 129 11.71 -11.46 -8.29
CA ALA A 129 11.25 -12.34 -7.23
C ALA A 129 12.08 -13.62 -7.09
N ARG A 130 12.88 -14.00 -8.09
CA ARG A 130 13.70 -15.21 -8.05
C ARG A 130 15.08 -14.98 -7.44
N THR A 131 15.60 -13.76 -7.53
CA THR A 131 16.96 -13.44 -7.05
C THR A 131 16.95 -12.55 -5.81
N GLY A 132 15.89 -11.77 -5.61
CA GLY A 132 15.84 -10.69 -4.61
C GLY A 132 16.48 -9.38 -5.09
N ASP A 133 16.95 -9.31 -6.34
CA ASP A 133 17.56 -8.09 -6.88
C ASP A 133 16.54 -6.96 -7.01
N ILE A 134 16.84 -5.80 -6.43
CA ILE A 134 16.10 -4.55 -6.69
C ILE A 134 16.55 -4.01 -8.05
N LEU A 135 15.67 -4.11 -9.05
CA LEU A 135 15.96 -3.70 -10.43
C LEU A 135 15.73 -2.21 -10.68
N GLY A 136 14.87 -1.58 -9.89
CA GLY A 136 14.61 -0.15 -9.93
C GLY A 136 14.00 0.34 -8.63
N GLU A 137 14.42 1.52 -8.20
CA GLU A 137 14.03 2.11 -6.92
C GLU A 137 13.86 3.62 -7.02
N VAL A 138 12.66 4.08 -6.74
CA VAL A 138 12.27 5.49 -6.78
C VAL A 138 11.75 5.87 -5.40
N GLY A 139 12.54 6.61 -4.63
CA GLY A 139 12.16 7.08 -3.28
C GLY A 139 11.24 8.29 -3.26
N SER A 140 11.18 9.04 -4.36
CA SER A 140 10.28 10.18 -4.52
C SER A 140 10.11 10.50 -6.00
N ALA A 141 9.07 11.26 -6.36
CA ALA A 141 8.80 11.62 -7.75
C ALA A 141 9.92 12.46 -8.38
N ASP A 142 10.54 13.33 -7.59
CA ASP A 142 11.72 14.10 -7.95
C ASP A 142 12.54 14.35 -6.68
N TYR A 143 13.80 13.92 -6.68
CA TYR A 143 14.72 14.08 -5.55
C TYR A 143 14.94 15.54 -5.16
N PHE A 144 14.93 16.46 -6.13
CA PHE A 144 15.23 17.88 -5.92
C PHE A 144 13.99 18.75 -5.72
N ASP A 145 12.77 18.18 -5.79
CA ASP A 145 11.53 18.93 -5.54
C ASP A 145 11.28 19.11 -4.04
N ALA A 146 11.69 20.28 -3.53
CA ALA A 146 11.51 20.62 -2.12
C ALA A 146 10.04 20.75 -1.71
N SER A 147 9.13 21.09 -2.63
CA SER A 147 7.70 21.25 -2.32
C SER A 147 7.02 19.92 -1.97
N ARG A 148 7.65 18.79 -2.35
CA ARG A 148 7.21 17.43 -2.07
C ARG A 148 8.15 16.69 -1.14
N SER A 149 9.09 17.39 -0.49
CA SER A 149 10.13 16.77 0.33
C SER A 149 10.89 15.67 -0.42
N GLY A 150 11.30 15.96 -1.66
CA GLY A 150 11.90 15.01 -2.59
C GLY A 150 13.10 14.24 -2.07
N TRP A 151 13.82 14.78 -1.09
CA TRP A 151 14.97 14.13 -0.44
C TRP A 151 14.60 13.00 0.52
N ILE A 152 13.32 12.80 0.83
CA ILE A 152 12.85 11.69 1.68
C ILE A 152 12.68 10.45 0.80
N ASP A 153 13.45 9.40 1.09
CA ASP A 153 13.31 8.09 0.43
C ASP A 153 12.12 7.32 1.00
N MET A 154 10.95 7.53 0.41
CA MET A 154 9.70 6.89 0.83
C MET A 154 9.68 5.37 0.61
N THR A 155 10.67 4.78 -0.05
CA THR A 155 10.76 3.31 -0.13
C THR A 155 11.15 2.67 1.21
N ARG A 156 11.84 3.44 2.07
CA ARG A 156 12.39 3.03 3.37
C ARG A 156 11.65 3.62 4.56
N ILE A 157 10.68 4.52 4.33
CA ILE A 157 9.89 5.11 5.40
C ILE A 157 8.79 4.14 5.85
N VAL A 158 8.69 3.98 7.17
CA VAL A 158 7.67 3.15 7.80
C VAL A 158 6.31 3.83 7.69
N ARG A 159 5.35 3.10 7.16
CA ARG A 159 3.97 3.54 6.93
C ARG A 159 2.98 2.42 7.22
N SER A 160 1.71 2.79 7.37
CA SER A 160 0.64 1.80 7.50
C SER A 160 0.40 1.12 6.15
N PRO A 161 0.45 -0.23 6.07
CA PRO A 161 0.23 -0.96 4.82
C PRO A 161 -1.23 -1.00 4.36
N GLY A 162 -2.16 -0.57 5.22
CA GLY A 162 -3.59 -0.71 5.01
C GLY A 162 -3.97 -2.17 4.68
N SER A 163 -4.76 -2.35 3.63
CA SER A 163 -5.27 -3.66 3.19
C SER A 163 -4.28 -4.52 2.39
N THR A 164 -3.01 -4.09 2.21
CA THR A 164 -2.03 -4.88 1.45
C THR A 164 -1.61 -6.18 2.15
N LEU A 165 -1.91 -6.35 3.44
CA LEU A 165 -1.59 -7.57 4.18
C LEU A 165 -2.64 -8.70 4.04
N LYS A 166 -3.83 -8.38 3.53
CA LYS A 166 -4.94 -9.34 3.42
C LYS A 166 -4.61 -10.63 2.66
N PRO A 167 -3.86 -10.61 1.54
CA PRO A 167 -3.49 -11.84 0.85
C PRO A 167 -2.80 -12.87 1.77
N PHE A 168 -1.95 -12.42 2.68
CA PHE A 168 -1.26 -13.31 3.63
C PHE A 168 -2.19 -13.84 4.71
N ILE A 169 -3.19 -13.06 5.13
CA ILE A 169 -4.22 -13.52 6.09
C ILE A 169 -5.01 -14.69 5.51
N TYR A 170 -5.55 -14.51 4.30
CA TYR A 170 -6.28 -15.57 3.60
C TYR A 170 -5.37 -16.74 3.23
N GLY A 171 -4.12 -16.46 2.82
CA GLY A 171 -3.13 -17.49 2.51
C GLY A 171 -2.86 -18.43 3.68
N LEU A 172 -2.68 -17.89 4.90
CA LEU A 172 -2.48 -18.72 6.09
C LEU A 172 -3.71 -19.55 6.46
N ALA A 173 -4.91 -19.08 6.13
CA ALA A 173 -6.13 -19.83 6.34
C ALA A 173 -6.29 -20.95 5.30
N PHE A 174 -5.88 -20.73 4.05
CA PHE A 174 -5.79 -21.76 3.03
C PHE A 174 -4.78 -22.86 3.39
N GLU A 175 -3.58 -22.47 3.84
CA GLU A 175 -2.52 -23.39 4.28
C GLU A 175 -2.98 -24.27 5.47
N GLN A 176 -3.85 -23.74 6.35
CA GLN A 176 -4.43 -24.50 7.46
C GLN A 176 -5.66 -25.32 7.06
N GLY A 177 -6.11 -25.26 5.81
CA GLY A 177 -7.32 -25.94 5.34
C GLY A 177 -8.61 -25.39 5.95
N LEU A 178 -8.60 -24.13 6.44
CA LEU A 178 -9.79 -23.50 7.03
C LEU A 178 -10.76 -22.98 5.98
N LEU A 179 -10.27 -22.72 4.76
CA LEU A 179 -11.01 -22.05 3.69
C LEU A 179 -10.74 -22.73 2.35
N ALA A 180 -11.66 -22.54 1.41
CA ALA A 180 -11.46 -22.64 -0.02
C ALA A 180 -11.85 -21.30 -0.69
N GLN A 181 -11.45 -21.09 -1.94
CA GLN A 181 -11.69 -19.81 -2.64
C GLN A 181 -13.19 -19.45 -2.70
N GLU A 182 -14.06 -20.46 -2.80
CA GLU A 182 -15.52 -20.29 -2.87
C GLU A 182 -16.26 -20.51 -1.53
N THR A 183 -15.52 -20.66 -0.42
CA THR A 183 -16.11 -20.69 0.94
C THR A 183 -16.88 -19.41 1.19
N LEU A 184 -18.10 -19.51 1.73
CA LEU A 184 -18.89 -18.33 2.10
C LEU A 184 -18.45 -17.75 3.44
N ILE A 185 -18.53 -16.42 3.55
CA ILE A 185 -18.28 -15.67 4.78
C ILE A 185 -19.23 -14.47 4.86
N ASP A 186 -19.65 -14.12 6.08
CA ASP A 186 -20.52 -12.98 6.33
C ASP A 186 -19.71 -11.67 6.40
N ASP A 187 -20.08 -10.68 5.58
CA ASP A 187 -19.67 -9.29 5.69
C ASP A 187 -20.83 -8.48 6.30
N ARG A 188 -20.88 -8.43 7.64
CA ARG A 188 -21.92 -7.76 8.44
C ARG A 188 -21.29 -7.04 9.65
N PRO A 189 -21.98 -6.11 10.34
CA PRO A 189 -21.42 -5.52 11.55
C PRO A 189 -21.10 -6.59 12.59
N THR A 190 -19.82 -6.76 12.89
CA THR A 190 -19.32 -7.76 13.85
C THR A 190 -18.46 -7.09 14.91
N ASP A 191 -18.58 -7.59 16.13
CA ASP A 191 -17.83 -7.13 17.29
C ASP A 191 -16.79 -8.18 17.68
N PHE A 192 -15.52 -7.80 17.66
CA PHE A 192 -14.39 -8.63 18.07
C PHE A 192 -13.88 -8.12 19.42
N SER A 193 -14.64 -8.40 20.48
CA SER A 193 -14.30 -8.00 21.86
C SER A 193 -14.06 -6.49 22.02
N GLY A 194 -14.94 -5.66 21.46
CA GLY A 194 -14.87 -4.20 21.46
C GLY A 194 -14.28 -3.59 20.19
N TYR A 195 -13.63 -4.39 19.34
CA TYR A 195 -13.12 -3.94 18.04
C TYR A 195 -14.18 -4.14 16.96
N ARG A 196 -14.64 -3.04 16.36
CA ARG A 196 -15.70 -3.03 15.33
C ARG A 196 -15.18 -2.46 14.01
N PRO A 197 -14.53 -3.27 13.16
CA PRO A 197 -14.03 -2.80 11.88
C PRO A 197 -15.19 -2.42 10.94
N LYS A 198 -15.00 -1.35 10.17
CA LYS A 198 -15.93 -0.93 9.12
C LYS A 198 -15.27 -1.08 7.77
N ASN A 199 -16.04 -1.42 6.74
CA ASN A 199 -15.56 -1.41 5.35
C ASN A 199 -15.22 0.02 4.91
N PHE A 200 -14.28 0.13 3.98
CA PHE A 200 -13.64 1.39 3.61
C PHE A 200 -14.64 2.39 3.00
N ASP A 201 -15.36 1.98 1.94
CA ASP A 201 -16.31 2.86 1.22
C ASP A 201 -17.66 2.17 0.88
N MET A 202 -17.82 0.89 1.27
CA MET A 202 -19.00 0.10 0.94
C MET A 202 -19.80 -0.23 2.19
N GLY A 203 -21.13 -0.24 2.04
CA GLY A 203 -21.98 -0.94 2.98
C GLY A 203 -21.59 -2.42 3.10
N TYR A 204 -22.13 -3.07 4.11
CA TYR A 204 -22.00 -4.51 4.29
C TYR A 204 -22.58 -5.26 3.09
N GLN A 205 -21.83 -6.23 2.56
CA GLN A 205 -22.19 -7.01 1.36
C GLN A 205 -23.04 -8.25 1.70
N GLY A 206 -23.19 -8.59 2.98
CA GLY A 206 -23.84 -9.83 3.39
C GLY A 206 -22.96 -11.04 3.08
N ASP A 207 -23.55 -12.10 2.54
CA ASP A 207 -22.84 -13.36 2.30
C ASP A 207 -22.03 -13.24 0.99
N VAL A 208 -20.71 -13.40 1.10
CA VAL A 208 -19.77 -13.34 -0.04
C VAL A 208 -18.83 -14.54 -0.02
N SER A 209 -18.26 -14.91 -1.16
CA SER A 209 -17.17 -15.89 -1.16
C SER A 209 -15.85 -15.28 -0.71
N ILE A 210 -14.90 -16.10 -0.24
CA ILE A 210 -13.54 -15.64 0.11
C ILE A 210 -12.87 -14.94 -1.08
N ARG A 211 -13.05 -15.46 -2.30
CA ARG A 211 -12.59 -14.81 -3.54
C ARG A 211 -13.13 -13.39 -3.65
N GLN A 212 -14.44 -13.22 -3.52
CA GLN A 212 -15.09 -11.91 -3.59
C GLN A 212 -14.61 -10.99 -2.45
N ALA A 213 -14.53 -11.51 -1.22
CA ALA A 213 -14.09 -10.75 -0.05
C ALA A 213 -12.67 -10.19 -0.21
N LEU A 214 -11.74 -10.97 -0.76
CA LEU A 214 -10.37 -10.52 -1.02
C LEU A 214 -10.29 -9.57 -2.23
N GLN A 215 -11.01 -9.84 -3.32
CA GLN A 215 -11.04 -8.97 -4.51
C GLN A 215 -11.64 -7.58 -4.21
N LEU A 216 -12.74 -7.55 -3.46
CA LEU A 216 -13.38 -6.33 -2.97
C LEU A 216 -12.66 -5.74 -1.75
N SER A 217 -11.66 -6.44 -1.22
CA SER A 217 -10.87 -6.00 -0.08
C SER A 217 -11.73 -5.66 1.14
N LEU A 218 -12.72 -6.48 1.47
CA LEU A 218 -13.64 -6.27 2.60
C LEU A 218 -12.90 -6.41 3.95
N ASN A 219 -13.25 -5.56 4.91
CA ASN A 219 -12.56 -5.47 6.20
C ASN A 219 -13.07 -6.52 7.19
N VAL A 220 -14.39 -6.71 7.31
CA VAL A 220 -14.94 -7.66 8.29
C VAL A 220 -14.51 -9.10 7.99
N PRO A 221 -14.70 -9.65 6.77
CA PRO A 221 -14.22 -10.98 6.43
C PRO A 221 -12.72 -11.19 6.72
N ALA A 222 -11.88 -10.21 6.37
CA ALA A 222 -10.44 -10.31 6.59
C ALA A 222 -10.09 -10.38 8.08
N ILE A 223 -10.85 -9.68 8.93
CA ILE A 223 -10.63 -9.71 10.38
C ILE A 223 -11.18 -10.99 11.00
N SER A 224 -12.33 -11.50 10.57
CA SER A 224 -12.83 -12.82 10.97
C SER A 224 -11.84 -13.94 10.65
N VAL A 225 -11.20 -13.90 9.47
CA VAL A 225 -10.19 -14.88 9.09
C VAL A 225 -8.90 -14.68 9.91
N LEU A 226 -8.49 -13.43 10.15
CA LEU A 226 -7.31 -13.13 10.98
C LEU A 226 -7.47 -13.64 12.42
N ASP A 227 -8.66 -13.52 12.98
CA ASP A 227 -8.99 -14.01 14.32
C ASP A 227 -8.81 -15.52 14.43
N ALA A 228 -9.24 -16.28 13.41
CA ALA A 228 -9.06 -17.72 13.36
C ALA A 228 -7.60 -18.17 13.15
N VAL A 229 -6.83 -17.50 12.29
CA VAL A 229 -5.42 -17.88 12.03
C VAL A 229 -4.44 -17.37 13.08
N GLY A 230 -4.79 -16.28 13.78
CA GLY A 230 -4.00 -15.64 14.81
C GLY A 230 -3.03 -14.56 14.29
N PRO A 231 -3.12 -13.29 14.78
CA PRO A 231 -2.20 -12.20 14.43
C PRO A 231 -0.72 -12.50 14.67
N ALA A 232 -0.40 -13.24 15.75
CA ALA A 232 0.97 -13.60 16.09
C ALA A 232 1.62 -14.51 15.04
N ARG A 233 0.85 -15.44 14.46
CA ARG A 233 1.32 -16.36 13.42
C ARG A 233 1.66 -15.62 12.14
N LEU A 234 0.83 -14.65 11.75
CA LEU A 234 1.09 -13.78 10.60
C LEU A 234 2.41 -13.02 10.75
N LEU A 235 2.64 -12.38 11.89
CA LEU A 235 3.89 -11.65 12.12
C LEU A 235 5.11 -12.59 12.23
N ALA A 236 4.94 -13.78 12.80
CA ALA A 236 6.02 -14.78 12.84
C ALA A 236 6.45 -15.20 11.42
N ARG A 237 5.49 -15.42 10.51
CA ARG A 237 5.76 -15.70 9.09
C ARG A 237 6.54 -14.58 8.41
N PHE A 238 6.16 -13.33 8.65
CA PHE A 238 6.90 -12.18 8.10
C PHE A 238 8.34 -12.10 8.63
N ARG A 239 8.54 -12.29 9.94
CA ARG A 239 9.88 -12.30 10.55
C ARG A 239 10.77 -13.40 10.01
N GLN A 240 10.21 -14.60 9.79
CA GLN A 240 10.92 -15.70 9.14
C GLN A 240 11.40 -15.31 7.74
N ALA A 241 10.60 -14.51 7.02
CA ALA A 241 10.95 -13.95 5.72
C ALA A 241 11.80 -12.68 5.78
N GLY A 242 12.41 -12.35 6.92
CA GLY A 242 13.28 -11.19 7.07
C GLY A 242 12.56 -9.84 7.16
N VAL A 243 11.22 -9.84 7.21
CA VAL A 243 10.40 -8.62 7.34
C VAL A 243 9.95 -8.49 8.79
N THR A 244 10.29 -7.37 9.43
CA THR A 244 9.94 -7.11 10.84
C THR A 244 9.00 -5.92 10.96
N PRO A 245 7.67 -6.14 10.88
CA PRO A 245 6.71 -5.06 11.03
C PRO A 245 6.78 -4.40 12.41
N ILE A 246 6.63 -3.09 12.44
CA ILE A 246 6.73 -2.27 13.66
C ILE A 246 5.35 -2.15 14.29
N LEU A 247 5.22 -2.66 15.51
CA LEU A 247 4.02 -2.49 16.33
C LEU A 247 4.09 -1.20 17.16
N PRO A 248 2.95 -0.65 17.58
CA PRO A 248 2.93 0.39 18.60
C PRO A 248 3.67 -0.08 19.87
N VAL A 249 4.31 0.86 20.55
CA VAL A 249 5.13 0.58 21.75
C VAL A 249 4.30 -0.17 22.79
N ASN A 250 4.88 -1.24 23.34
CA ASN A 250 4.27 -2.10 24.38
C ASN A 250 2.94 -2.77 23.98
N GLN A 251 2.66 -2.95 22.68
CA GLN A 251 1.47 -3.67 22.22
C GLN A 251 1.80 -5.03 21.63
N ALA A 252 1.01 -6.03 22.02
CA ALA A 252 1.01 -7.34 21.39
C ALA A 252 0.32 -7.27 20.00
N PRO A 253 0.60 -8.23 19.10
CA PRO A 253 -0.08 -8.31 17.81
C PRO A 253 -1.59 -8.53 18.01
N GLY A 254 -2.41 -7.57 17.59
CA GLY A 254 -3.87 -7.66 17.64
C GLY A 254 -4.52 -7.68 16.26
N LEU A 255 -5.84 -7.81 16.19
CA LEU A 255 -6.60 -7.86 14.93
C LEU A 255 -6.40 -6.61 14.05
N ALA A 256 -6.11 -5.46 14.66
CA ALA A 256 -5.89 -4.21 13.95
C ALA A 256 -4.79 -4.30 12.87
N ILE A 257 -3.81 -5.22 13.01
CA ILE A 257 -2.77 -5.41 11.99
C ILE A 257 -3.36 -5.80 10.62
N GLY A 258 -4.51 -6.49 10.60
CA GLY A 258 -5.17 -6.91 9.37
C GLY A 258 -5.70 -5.75 8.52
N LEU A 259 -5.92 -4.59 9.14
CA LEU A 259 -6.32 -3.34 8.47
C LEU A 259 -5.19 -2.29 8.45
N GLY A 260 -3.95 -2.69 8.73
CA GLY A 260 -2.79 -1.80 8.70
C GLY A 260 -2.45 -1.13 10.03
N GLY A 261 -2.90 -1.65 11.17
CA GLY A 261 -2.47 -1.26 12.52
C GLY A 261 -1.03 -1.66 12.86
N VAL A 262 -0.13 -1.62 11.87
CA VAL A 262 1.28 -2.00 11.95
C VAL A 262 2.07 -1.13 10.96
N GLY A 263 3.35 -0.87 11.22
CA GLY A 263 4.24 -0.15 10.33
C GLY A 263 5.08 -1.09 9.47
N VAL A 264 5.17 -0.83 8.18
CA VAL A 264 6.09 -1.51 7.24
C VAL A 264 6.67 -0.50 6.24
N THR A 265 7.80 -0.83 5.62
CA THR A 265 8.35 -0.07 4.50
C THR A 265 7.78 -0.57 3.16
N LEU A 266 7.96 0.19 2.07
CA LEU A 266 7.61 -0.29 0.74
C LEU A 266 8.48 -1.50 0.35
N ARG A 267 9.77 -1.48 0.70
CA ARG A 267 10.68 -2.63 0.48
C ARG A 267 10.17 -3.89 1.17
N ASP A 268 9.69 -3.78 2.42
CA ASP A 268 9.09 -4.91 3.14
C ASP A 268 7.90 -5.50 2.39
N LEU A 269 6.97 -4.64 1.92
CA LEU A 269 5.82 -5.10 1.15
C LEU A 269 6.24 -5.76 -0.17
N VAL A 270 7.20 -5.19 -0.90
CA VAL A 270 7.69 -5.81 -2.14
C VAL A 270 8.36 -7.15 -1.88
N GLN A 271 9.10 -7.30 -0.77
CA GLN A 271 9.70 -8.58 -0.38
C GLN A 271 8.65 -9.67 -0.10
N LEU A 272 7.58 -9.33 0.62
CA LEU A 272 6.51 -10.27 0.90
C LEU A 272 5.78 -10.70 -0.39
N TYR A 273 5.53 -9.75 -1.31
CA TYR A 273 4.88 -10.04 -2.60
C TYR A 273 5.83 -10.71 -3.61
N ALA A 274 7.14 -10.50 -3.51
CA ALA A 274 8.14 -11.32 -4.21
C ALA A 274 7.99 -12.79 -3.81
N GLY A 275 7.72 -13.05 -2.53
CA GLY A 275 7.35 -14.38 -2.06
C GLY A 275 6.16 -14.96 -2.82
N LEU A 276 5.09 -14.18 -3.02
CA LEU A 276 3.92 -14.64 -3.77
C LEU A 276 4.23 -14.96 -5.23
N ALA A 277 5.00 -14.09 -5.89
CA ALA A 277 5.45 -14.26 -7.27
C ALA A 277 6.39 -15.47 -7.45
N ASN A 278 7.09 -15.88 -6.38
CA ASN A 278 8.07 -16.96 -6.37
C ASN A 278 7.55 -18.21 -5.64
N GLY A 279 6.27 -18.54 -5.81
CA GLY A 279 5.71 -19.79 -5.28
C GLY A 279 5.67 -19.84 -3.76
N GLY A 280 5.44 -18.72 -3.08
CA GLY A 280 5.42 -18.62 -1.63
C GLY A 280 6.80 -18.46 -0.97
N LYS A 281 7.90 -18.46 -1.74
CA LYS A 281 9.28 -18.36 -1.23
C LYS A 281 9.83 -16.95 -1.38
N ALA A 282 9.98 -16.23 -0.27
CA ALA A 282 10.55 -14.89 -0.27
C ALA A 282 12.07 -14.93 -0.11
N HIS A 283 12.77 -14.28 -1.03
CA HIS A 283 14.18 -13.92 -0.89
C HIS A 283 14.28 -12.54 -0.25
N THR A 284 15.27 -12.36 0.62
CA THR A 284 15.59 -11.02 1.14
C THR A 284 15.99 -10.10 -0.02
N LEU A 285 15.32 -8.96 -0.15
CA LEU A 285 15.61 -7.99 -1.19
C LEU A 285 16.94 -7.30 -0.93
N HIS A 286 17.68 -7.07 -2.00
CA HIS A 286 19.00 -6.44 -1.92
C HIS A 286 19.24 -5.49 -3.10
N ASP A 287 19.99 -4.42 -2.86
CA ASP A 287 20.35 -3.42 -3.86
C ASP A 287 21.80 -3.56 -4.37
N GLY A 288 22.51 -4.59 -3.89
CA GLY A 288 23.90 -4.90 -4.26
C GLY A 288 24.93 -4.14 -3.41
N THR A 289 24.47 -3.50 -2.34
CA THR A 289 25.31 -2.71 -1.43
C THR A 289 25.73 -3.50 -0.20
N GLU A 290 25.10 -4.65 0.00
CA GLU A 290 25.35 -5.60 1.05
C GLU A 290 26.74 -6.24 0.88
N PRO A 291 27.38 -6.68 1.98
CA PRO A 291 28.64 -7.42 1.90
C PRO A 291 28.53 -8.63 0.97
N ALA A 292 29.59 -8.94 0.21
CA ALA A 292 29.58 -10.04 -0.75
C ALA A 292 29.27 -11.43 -0.13
N ASN A 293 29.49 -11.57 1.18
CA ASN A 293 29.20 -12.76 1.99
C ASN A 293 27.89 -12.68 2.78
N ALA A 294 27.04 -11.68 2.53
CA ALA A 294 25.73 -11.60 3.18
C ALA A 294 24.91 -12.84 2.84
N GLU A 295 24.47 -13.58 3.87
CA GLU A 295 23.61 -14.75 3.70
C GLU A 295 22.29 -14.33 3.04
N ARG A 296 22.04 -14.86 1.86
CA ARG A 296 20.77 -14.65 1.14
C ARG A 296 19.76 -15.63 1.70
N SER A 297 19.03 -15.19 2.72
CA SER A 297 17.99 -16.01 3.32
C SER A 297 16.81 -16.16 2.35
N THR A 298 16.30 -17.38 2.28
CA THR A 298 15.05 -17.71 1.59
C THR A 298 14.12 -18.31 2.63
N ALA A 299 12.90 -17.81 2.71
CA ALA A 299 11.90 -18.32 3.64
C ALA A 299 10.58 -18.59 2.93
N THR A 300 9.84 -19.57 3.43
CA THR A 300 8.49 -19.87 2.94
C THR A 300 7.47 -19.03 3.72
N ILE A 301 6.79 -18.11 3.04
CA ILE A 301 5.70 -17.29 3.60
C ILE A 301 4.38 -18.05 3.54
N LEU A 302 4.14 -18.76 2.45
CA LEU A 302 2.97 -19.62 2.21
C LEU A 302 3.41 -20.88 1.48
N ASP A 303 2.72 -21.99 1.70
CA ASP A 303 2.88 -23.18 0.85
C ASP A 303 2.45 -22.92 -0.61
N ASP A 304 2.88 -23.81 -1.52
CA ASP A 304 2.65 -23.68 -2.96
C ASP A 304 1.15 -23.63 -3.32
N GLN A 305 0.29 -24.37 -2.60
CA GLN A 305 -1.15 -24.48 -2.88
C GLN A 305 -1.91 -23.22 -2.46
N ALA A 306 -1.71 -22.78 -1.22
CA ALA A 306 -2.26 -21.54 -0.69
C ALA A 306 -1.76 -20.33 -1.49
N ASN A 307 -0.47 -20.30 -1.84
CA ASN A 307 0.09 -19.25 -2.67
C ASN A 307 -0.60 -19.17 -4.05
N TRP A 308 -0.81 -20.31 -4.69
CA TRP A 308 -1.49 -20.33 -5.98
C TRP A 308 -2.96 -19.89 -5.86
N GLN A 309 -3.68 -20.31 -4.82
CA GLN A 309 -5.08 -19.88 -4.59
C GLN A 309 -5.18 -18.37 -4.40
N ILE A 310 -4.23 -17.77 -3.67
CA ILE A 310 -4.13 -16.32 -3.53
C ILE A 310 -3.82 -15.65 -4.86
N THR A 311 -2.83 -16.16 -5.60
CA THR A 311 -2.44 -15.63 -6.91
C THR A 311 -3.60 -15.66 -7.90
N ASP A 312 -4.37 -16.76 -7.92
CA ASP A 312 -5.56 -16.90 -8.75
C ASP A 312 -6.64 -15.87 -8.38
N ILE A 313 -6.93 -15.67 -7.08
CA ILE A 313 -7.89 -14.65 -6.64
C ILE A 313 -7.44 -13.24 -7.09
N LEU A 314 -6.17 -12.90 -6.86
CA LEU A 314 -5.60 -11.59 -7.19
C LEU A 314 -5.49 -11.36 -8.71
N SER A 315 -5.29 -12.41 -9.50
CA SER A 315 -5.29 -12.33 -10.97
C SER A 315 -6.66 -11.97 -11.56
N GLY A 316 -7.74 -12.23 -10.81
CA GLY A 316 -9.11 -11.89 -11.18
C GLY A 316 -9.53 -10.47 -10.80
N VAL A 317 -8.66 -9.69 -10.14
CA VAL A 317 -8.97 -8.28 -9.84
C VAL A 317 -8.96 -7.48 -11.14
N LYS A 318 -10.06 -6.78 -11.41
CA LYS A 318 -10.20 -5.96 -12.62
C LYS A 318 -9.15 -4.84 -12.61
N PRO A 319 -8.32 -4.69 -13.66
CA PRO A 319 -7.37 -3.59 -13.77
C PRO A 319 -8.04 -2.21 -13.62
N PRO A 320 -7.29 -1.19 -13.17
CA PRO A 320 -7.79 0.17 -13.12
C PRO A 320 -8.23 0.65 -14.52
N GLU A 321 -9.13 1.62 -14.55
CA GLU A 321 -9.67 2.15 -15.81
C GLU A 321 -8.55 2.65 -16.72
N GLY A 322 -8.60 2.26 -18.00
CA GLY A 322 -7.57 2.60 -18.99
C GLY A 322 -6.33 1.71 -18.98
N ALA A 323 -6.16 0.80 -18.01
CA ALA A 323 -5.04 -0.14 -18.00
C ALA A 323 -5.38 -1.44 -18.77
N ALA A 324 -4.43 -1.92 -19.59
CA ALA A 324 -4.55 -3.21 -20.26
C ALA A 324 -4.45 -4.38 -19.27
N GLN A 325 -5.17 -5.47 -19.52
CA GLN A 325 -4.93 -6.74 -18.84
C GLN A 325 -3.56 -7.29 -19.26
N ARG A 326 -2.59 -7.27 -18.34
CA ARG A 326 -1.19 -7.72 -18.58
C ARG A 326 -0.83 -9.02 -17.87
N GLY A 327 -1.81 -9.77 -17.37
CA GLY A 327 -1.55 -10.96 -16.56
C GLY A 327 -0.83 -10.64 -15.24
N VAL A 328 -1.09 -9.47 -14.67
CA VAL A 328 -0.55 -9.03 -13.38
C VAL A 328 -1.57 -9.32 -12.30
N ALA A 329 -1.18 -10.09 -11.28
CA ALA A 329 -1.93 -10.22 -10.04
C ALA A 329 -1.56 -9.06 -9.11
N TYR A 330 -2.53 -8.39 -8.50
CA TYR A 330 -2.23 -7.23 -7.66
C TYR A 330 -3.22 -7.01 -6.52
N LYS A 331 -2.75 -6.28 -5.51
CA LYS A 331 -3.55 -5.87 -4.35
C LYS A 331 -3.34 -4.40 -4.07
N THR A 332 -4.44 -3.70 -3.86
CA THR A 332 -4.46 -2.31 -3.40
C THR A 332 -4.51 -2.23 -1.88
N GLY A 333 -4.04 -1.12 -1.32
CA GLY A 333 -4.24 -0.80 0.08
C GLY A 333 -4.43 0.70 0.27
N THR A 334 -5.24 1.06 1.25
CA THR A 334 -5.37 2.44 1.70
C THR A 334 -5.25 2.45 3.22
N SER A 335 -4.42 3.33 3.77
CA SER A 335 -4.29 3.47 5.21
C SER A 335 -5.44 4.31 5.80
N TYR A 336 -5.63 4.19 7.12
CA TYR A 336 -6.64 4.97 7.83
C TYR A 336 -6.43 6.49 7.65
N GLY A 337 -7.51 7.22 7.40
CA GLY A 337 -7.47 8.67 7.19
C GLY A 337 -6.88 9.10 5.84
N TYR A 338 -6.84 8.21 4.85
CA TYR A 338 -6.42 8.52 3.47
C TYR A 338 -5.00 9.12 3.39
N ARG A 339 -4.06 8.56 4.17
CA ARG A 339 -2.68 9.06 4.25
C ARG A 339 -1.75 8.38 3.24
N ASP A 340 -1.99 7.09 3.00
CA ASP A 340 -1.19 6.24 2.14
C ASP A 340 -2.08 5.46 1.19
N ALA A 341 -1.77 5.51 -0.09
CA ALA A 341 -2.31 4.64 -1.12
C ALA A 341 -1.21 3.72 -1.62
N TRP A 342 -1.50 2.42 -1.61
CA TRP A 342 -0.59 1.36 -2.02
C TRP A 342 -1.18 0.58 -3.18
N SER A 343 -0.32 0.12 -4.08
CA SER A 343 -0.62 -0.95 -5.00
C SER A 343 0.62 -1.82 -5.14
N VAL A 344 0.50 -3.11 -4.86
CA VAL A 344 1.59 -4.07 -5.03
C VAL A 344 1.09 -5.17 -5.95
N GLY A 345 1.83 -5.43 -7.02
CA GLY A 345 1.46 -6.42 -8.00
C GLY A 345 2.66 -7.11 -8.61
N PHE A 346 2.41 -8.27 -9.21
CA PHE A 346 3.43 -9.14 -9.73
C PHE A 346 2.94 -9.93 -10.95
N ASP A 347 3.88 -10.29 -11.81
CA ASP A 347 3.72 -11.32 -12.82
C ASP A 347 4.45 -12.61 -12.37
N GLY A 348 4.71 -13.57 -13.25
CA GLY A 348 5.40 -14.82 -12.90
C GLY A 348 6.89 -14.68 -12.50
N ARG A 349 7.43 -13.46 -12.42
CA ARG A 349 8.82 -13.20 -11.98
C ARG A 349 9.04 -11.85 -11.31
N TYR A 350 8.46 -10.78 -11.80
CA TYR A 350 8.74 -9.42 -11.36
C TYR A 350 7.63 -8.91 -10.46
N VAL A 351 8.01 -8.25 -9.37
CA VAL A 351 7.10 -7.59 -8.44
C VAL A 351 7.37 -6.09 -8.45
N LEU A 352 6.31 -5.30 -8.53
CA LEU A 352 6.35 -3.85 -8.40
C LEU A 352 5.46 -3.44 -7.22
N GLY A 353 6.01 -2.68 -6.29
CA GLY A 353 5.26 -1.97 -5.27
C GLY A 353 5.24 -0.48 -5.57
N VAL A 354 4.08 0.14 -5.38
CA VAL A 354 3.86 1.58 -5.52
C VAL A 354 3.25 2.13 -4.24
N TRP A 355 3.80 3.24 -3.78
CA TRP A 355 3.24 4.10 -2.74
C TRP A 355 2.91 5.48 -3.31
N VAL A 356 1.79 6.03 -2.87
CA VAL A 356 1.38 7.42 -3.10
C VAL A 356 0.91 8.02 -1.79
N GLY A 357 1.38 9.22 -1.47
CA GLY A 357 0.94 9.94 -0.28
C GLY A 357 1.78 11.18 -0.03
N ARG A 358 1.60 11.80 1.14
CA ARG A 358 2.44 12.93 1.55
C ARG A 358 3.58 12.45 2.47
N PRO A 359 4.82 12.90 2.27
CA PRO A 359 5.92 12.53 3.16
C PRO A 359 5.74 12.99 4.62
N ASP A 360 4.94 14.04 4.85
CA ASP A 360 4.55 14.51 6.19
C ASP A 360 3.40 13.70 6.85
N ALA A 361 2.95 12.62 6.21
CA ALA A 361 1.81 11.80 6.62
C ALA A 361 0.47 12.55 6.68
N GLY A 362 0.35 13.72 6.06
CA GLY A 362 -0.91 14.47 5.99
C GLY A 362 -2.02 13.68 5.28
N ALA A 363 -3.25 13.80 5.77
CA ALA A 363 -4.42 13.20 5.12
C ALA A 363 -4.67 13.83 3.75
N VAL A 364 -5.08 13.00 2.78
CA VAL A 364 -5.39 13.42 1.41
C VAL A 364 -6.76 12.87 1.04
N PRO A 365 -7.83 13.66 1.18
CA PRO A 365 -9.18 13.22 0.81
C PRO A 365 -9.24 12.70 -0.63
N GLY A 366 -9.90 11.56 -0.83
CA GLY A 366 -9.99 10.89 -2.13
C GLY A 366 -8.78 10.06 -2.53
N LEU A 367 -7.69 10.06 -1.75
CA LEU A 367 -6.54 9.20 -1.98
C LEU A 367 -6.90 7.73 -1.71
N SER A 368 -6.77 6.87 -2.72
CA SER A 368 -7.01 5.43 -2.56
C SER A 368 -6.04 4.60 -3.37
N GLY A 369 -5.76 3.38 -2.90
CA GLY A 369 -4.88 2.45 -3.61
C GLY A 369 -5.35 2.16 -5.04
N TYR A 370 -6.66 2.01 -5.26
CA TYR A 370 -7.22 1.67 -6.58
C TYR A 370 -7.21 2.84 -7.55
N VAL A 371 -7.56 4.05 -7.11
CA VAL A 371 -7.61 5.23 -7.99
C VAL A 371 -6.24 5.84 -8.22
N SER A 372 -5.37 5.86 -7.19
CA SER A 372 -4.12 6.61 -7.23
C SER A 372 -2.90 5.73 -7.50
N ALA A 373 -2.75 4.60 -6.81
CA ALA A 373 -1.53 3.79 -6.88
C ALA A 373 -1.59 2.70 -7.97
N ALA A 374 -2.76 2.09 -8.21
CA ALA A 374 -2.90 1.03 -9.20
C ALA A 374 -2.60 1.49 -10.65
N PRO A 375 -3.05 2.65 -11.15
CA PRO A 375 -2.69 3.09 -12.50
C PRO A 375 -1.17 3.25 -12.67
N ILE A 376 -0.49 3.74 -11.64
CA ILE A 376 0.97 3.92 -11.61
C ILE A 376 1.67 2.55 -11.64
N LEU A 377 1.14 1.55 -10.93
CA LEU A 377 1.65 0.17 -10.97
C LEU A 377 1.64 -0.39 -12.39
N PHE A 378 0.50 -0.31 -13.09
CA PHE A 378 0.38 -0.84 -14.45
C PHE A 378 1.26 -0.10 -15.45
N GLU A 379 1.31 1.23 -15.38
CA GLU A 379 2.22 2.04 -16.20
C GLU A 379 3.69 1.73 -15.89
N GLY A 380 4.04 1.50 -14.62
CA GLY A 380 5.37 1.11 -14.17
C GLY A 380 5.82 -0.23 -14.79
N PHE A 381 4.96 -1.24 -14.83
CA PHE A 381 5.24 -2.49 -15.55
C PHE A 381 5.48 -2.26 -17.04
N VAL A 382 4.69 -1.40 -17.69
CA VAL A 382 4.87 -1.06 -19.12
C VAL A 382 6.22 -0.36 -19.34
N ARG A 383 6.51 0.67 -18.54
CA ARG A 383 7.69 1.53 -18.68
C ARG A 383 8.98 0.89 -18.21
N SER A 384 8.91 -0.17 -17.40
CA SER A 384 10.09 -0.96 -17.02
C SER A 384 10.82 -1.57 -18.23
N GLY A 385 10.10 -1.83 -19.32
CA GLY A 385 10.64 -2.51 -20.51
C GLY A 385 10.99 -3.98 -20.28
N LEU A 386 10.61 -4.56 -19.14
CA LEU A 386 10.77 -5.98 -18.88
C LEU A 386 9.70 -6.79 -19.64
N ALA A 387 10.11 -7.92 -20.20
CA ALA A 387 9.17 -8.86 -20.82
C ALA A 387 8.27 -9.47 -19.74
N ALA A 388 6.96 -9.43 -19.97
CA ALA A 388 5.98 -10.01 -19.05
C ALA A 388 6.18 -11.53 -18.94
N VAL A 389 6.14 -12.04 -17.72
CA VAL A 389 6.22 -13.47 -17.43
C VAL A 389 4.83 -13.96 -17.02
N PRO A 390 4.25 -14.96 -17.70
CA PRO A 390 2.94 -15.50 -17.32
C PRO A 390 2.93 -15.98 -15.85
N LEU A 391 1.83 -15.74 -15.15
CA LEU A 391 1.61 -16.30 -13.82
C LEU A 391 1.66 -17.84 -13.87
N PRO A 392 2.09 -18.50 -12.78
CA PRO A 392 2.16 -19.95 -12.74
C PRO A 392 0.79 -20.58 -12.96
N GLY A 393 0.78 -21.69 -13.70
CA GLY A 393 -0.40 -22.53 -13.88
C GLY A 393 -0.83 -23.20 -12.58
N GLN A 394 -1.97 -23.88 -12.63
CA GLN A 394 -2.50 -24.69 -11.52
C GLN A 394 -1.53 -25.80 -11.12
N PRO A 395 -1.10 -25.88 -9.84
CA PRO A 395 -0.29 -26.99 -9.37
C PRO A 395 -1.09 -28.29 -9.43
N ALA A 396 -0.38 -29.40 -9.67
CA ALA A 396 -0.99 -30.73 -9.68
C ALA A 396 -1.66 -31.04 -8.34
N GLY A 397 -2.88 -31.59 -8.37
CA GLY A 397 -3.63 -31.96 -7.16
C GLY A 397 -4.39 -30.82 -6.49
N VAL A 398 -4.18 -29.56 -6.88
CA VAL A 398 -5.00 -28.44 -6.39
C VAL A 398 -6.29 -28.41 -7.17
N ALA A 399 -7.44 -28.49 -6.51
CA ALA A 399 -8.75 -28.38 -7.16
C ALA A 399 -9.24 -26.91 -7.22
N ARG A 400 -10.06 -26.59 -8.22
CA ARG A 400 -10.91 -25.39 -8.27
C ARG A 400 -12.37 -25.80 -8.05
N PRO A 401 -12.73 -26.26 -6.84
CA PRO A 401 -14.10 -26.71 -6.59
C PRO A 401 -15.06 -25.54 -6.83
N ARG A 402 -16.19 -25.81 -7.48
CA ARG A 402 -17.30 -24.86 -7.44
C ARG A 402 -17.86 -24.83 -6.02
N ARG A 403 -18.61 -23.79 -5.70
CA ARG A 403 -19.26 -23.66 -4.40
C ARG A 403 -20.04 -24.92 -4.00
N ASP A 404 -20.79 -25.51 -4.93
CA ASP A 404 -21.63 -26.69 -4.68
C ASP A 404 -20.83 -27.99 -4.52
N ASP A 405 -19.55 -27.98 -4.93
CA ASP A 405 -18.63 -29.12 -4.81
C ASP A 405 -17.81 -29.07 -3.50
N LEU A 406 -17.96 -28.02 -2.69
CA LEU A 406 -17.22 -27.87 -1.44
C LEU A 406 -17.74 -28.85 -0.38
N PRO A 407 -16.83 -29.49 0.39
CA PRO A 407 -17.21 -30.21 1.60
C PRO A 407 -18.01 -29.30 2.55
N VAL A 408 -18.92 -29.89 3.32
CA VAL A 408 -19.77 -29.15 4.27
C VAL A 408 -18.94 -28.30 5.23
N THR A 409 -17.77 -28.79 5.65
CA THR A 409 -16.83 -28.07 6.53
C THR A 409 -16.20 -26.83 5.91
N LEU A 410 -16.20 -26.71 4.58
CA LEU A 410 -15.64 -25.58 3.82
C LEU A 410 -16.72 -24.75 3.12
N ALA A 411 -17.99 -25.13 3.21
CA ALA A 411 -19.08 -24.43 2.54
C ALA A 411 -19.29 -23.01 3.12
N ARG A 412 -19.15 -22.85 4.44
CA ARG A 412 -19.27 -21.56 5.14
C ARG A 412 -18.28 -21.47 6.30
N PHE A 413 -17.61 -20.33 6.40
CA PHE A 413 -16.73 -19.97 7.51
C PHE A 413 -17.49 -19.17 8.58
N GLY A 414 -17.17 -19.44 9.86
CA GLY A 414 -17.72 -18.67 10.99
C GLY A 414 -19.05 -19.15 11.56
N SER A 415 -19.62 -20.25 11.05
CA SER A 415 -20.75 -20.93 11.69
C SER A 415 -20.32 -21.71 12.93
N GLY A 416 -20.12 -21.00 14.04
CA GLY A 416 -20.12 -21.49 15.43
C GLY A 416 -18.96 -22.38 15.86
N ALA A 417 -18.53 -22.22 17.11
CA ALA A 417 -17.55 -23.08 17.79
C ALA A 417 -18.04 -24.52 18.06
N ASP A 418 -19.16 -24.93 17.48
CA ASP A 418 -19.66 -26.30 17.48
C ASP A 418 -20.12 -26.63 16.07
N GLY A 419 -19.45 -27.59 15.42
CA GLY A 419 -19.65 -28.00 14.03
C GLY A 419 -21.00 -28.67 13.73
N LEU A 420 -22.09 -28.07 14.15
CA LEU A 420 -23.45 -28.44 13.77
C LEU A 420 -24.02 -27.30 12.93
N VAL A 421 -24.30 -27.63 11.68
CA VAL A 421 -25.15 -26.84 10.79
C VAL A 421 -26.48 -26.64 11.51
N GLN A 422 -26.65 -25.52 12.21
CA GLN A 422 -27.97 -25.10 12.65
C GLN A 422 -28.75 -24.72 11.40
N ALA A 423 -29.60 -25.64 10.94
CA ALA A 423 -30.56 -25.48 9.86
C ALA A 423 -31.69 -24.46 10.18
N THR A 424 -31.44 -23.53 11.10
CA THR A 424 -32.32 -22.41 11.37
C THR A 424 -31.44 -21.22 11.73
N PRO A 425 -31.56 -20.07 11.05
CA PRO A 425 -30.90 -18.86 11.52
C PRO A 425 -31.51 -18.51 12.88
N THR A 426 -30.87 -18.91 13.97
CA THR A 426 -31.18 -18.35 15.27
C THR A 426 -30.68 -16.92 15.21
N GLU A 427 -31.59 -15.98 14.90
CA GLU A 427 -31.31 -14.56 15.08
C GLU A 427 -30.73 -14.38 16.49
N PRO A 428 -29.57 -13.72 16.66
CA PRO A 428 -28.94 -13.52 17.96
C PRO A 428 -29.91 -12.86 18.94
N ALA A 429 -29.70 -12.96 20.25
CA ALA A 429 -30.56 -12.27 21.22
C ALA A 429 -30.57 -10.74 20.96
N PRO A 430 -31.66 -10.02 21.29
CA PRO A 430 -31.67 -8.57 21.13
C PRO A 430 -30.59 -7.93 22.01
N THR A 431 -29.94 -6.89 21.51
CA THR A 431 -28.95 -6.08 22.23
C THR A 431 -29.24 -4.61 21.98
N ILE A 432 -29.14 -3.77 23.01
CA ILE A 432 -29.36 -2.32 22.89
C ILE A 432 -28.03 -1.68 22.48
N ILE A 433 -27.98 -1.10 21.28
CA ILE A 433 -26.76 -0.49 20.73
C ILE A 433 -26.70 1.02 20.99
N PHE A 434 -27.85 1.63 21.27
CA PHE A 434 -27.93 3.03 21.70
C PHE A 434 -29.21 3.23 22.54
N PRO A 435 -29.10 3.90 23.70
CA PRO A 435 -27.87 4.31 24.36
C PRO A 435 -27.05 3.10 24.89
N PRO A 436 -25.70 3.19 24.98
CA PRO A 436 -24.90 2.14 25.60
C PRO A 436 -25.12 2.09 27.12
N ASP A 437 -24.80 0.96 27.74
CA ASP A 437 -24.87 0.81 29.19
C ASP A 437 -23.93 1.81 29.91
N GLY A 438 -24.45 2.49 30.93
CA GLY A 438 -23.77 3.55 31.67
C GLY A 438 -23.72 4.92 30.98
N ALA A 439 -24.41 5.12 29.85
CA ALA A 439 -24.41 6.41 29.16
C ALA A 439 -25.03 7.54 30.01
N ARG A 440 -24.41 8.73 29.97
CA ARG A 440 -25.01 10.00 30.43
C ARG A 440 -25.57 10.74 29.23
N VAL A 441 -26.84 11.08 29.25
CA VAL A 441 -27.54 11.72 28.12
C VAL A 441 -28.16 13.03 28.60
N ASP A 442 -27.67 14.13 28.07
CA ASP A 442 -28.25 15.46 28.26
C ASP A 442 -29.45 15.60 27.32
N LEU A 443 -30.65 15.63 27.89
CA LEU A 443 -31.92 15.73 27.16
C LEU A 443 -32.70 16.99 27.54
N GLY A 444 -32.08 17.88 28.33
CA GLY A 444 -32.73 19.08 28.86
C GLY A 444 -33.88 18.73 29.81
N ALA A 445 -33.71 17.73 30.69
CA ALA A 445 -34.78 17.20 31.54
C ALA A 445 -35.33 18.19 32.59
N THR A 446 -34.72 19.38 32.70
CA THR A 446 -35.16 20.52 33.52
C THR A 446 -35.86 21.64 32.73
N ALA A 447 -35.91 21.56 31.40
CA ALA A 447 -36.64 22.49 30.53
C ALA A 447 -38.07 22.00 30.26
N THR A 448 -38.98 22.91 29.95
CA THR A 448 -40.42 22.67 29.75
C THR A 448 -40.76 21.68 28.60
N GLU A 449 -39.78 21.31 27.77
CA GLU A 449 -39.87 20.29 26.73
C GLU A 449 -38.57 19.46 26.67
N ALA A 450 -38.54 18.29 27.31
CA ALA A 450 -37.42 17.37 27.20
C ALA A 450 -37.29 16.83 25.76
N THR A 451 -36.07 16.58 25.29
CA THR A 451 -35.88 15.97 23.97
C THR A 451 -36.06 14.45 24.03
N PRO A 452 -36.77 13.83 23.06
CA PRO A 452 -36.94 12.39 23.04
C PRO A 452 -35.63 11.65 22.75
N LEU A 453 -35.35 10.60 23.52
CA LEU A 453 -34.21 9.72 23.30
C LEU A 453 -34.53 8.65 22.26
N VAL A 454 -33.72 8.59 21.20
CA VAL A 454 -33.77 7.49 20.23
C VAL A 454 -33.16 6.24 20.85
N LEU A 455 -33.85 5.12 20.73
CA LEU A 455 -33.41 3.79 21.14
C LEU A 455 -33.12 2.97 19.90
N LYS A 456 -32.00 2.24 19.89
CA LYS A 456 -31.61 1.38 18.78
C LYS A 456 -31.21 0.01 19.30
N LEU A 457 -31.64 -1.04 18.61
CA LEU A 457 -31.32 -2.42 18.93
C LEU A 457 -30.71 -3.18 17.75
N GLN A 458 -29.92 -4.21 18.04
CA GLN A 458 -29.38 -5.15 17.08
C GLN A 458 -29.69 -6.59 17.55
N GLY A 459 -29.93 -7.52 16.61
CA GLY A 459 -30.39 -8.87 16.96
C GLY A 459 -31.84 -8.92 17.48
N GLY A 460 -32.32 -10.09 17.82
CA GLY A 460 -33.67 -10.37 18.29
C GLY A 460 -34.70 -10.49 17.17
N ARG A 461 -35.77 -11.21 17.48
CA ARG A 461 -36.89 -11.50 16.58
C ARG A 461 -38.05 -10.55 16.81
N ALA A 462 -38.46 -9.81 15.79
CA ALA A 462 -39.63 -8.94 15.87
C ALA A 462 -40.94 -9.73 16.12
N PRO A 463 -41.97 -9.15 16.76
CA PRO A 463 -42.03 -7.78 17.29
C PRO A 463 -41.19 -7.58 18.56
N PHE A 464 -40.75 -6.34 18.76
CA PHE A 464 -40.02 -5.88 19.93
C PHE A 464 -40.94 -5.13 20.88
N ARG A 465 -40.77 -5.39 22.18
CA ARG A 465 -41.43 -4.66 23.26
C ARG A 465 -40.39 -3.90 24.05
N TRP A 466 -40.44 -2.58 24.00
CA TRP A 466 -39.59 -1.72 24.79
C TRP A 466 -40.22 -1.38 26.13
N LEU A 467 -39.39 -1.33 27.16
CA LEU A 467 -39.73 -0.97 28.53
C LEU A 467 -38.77 0.14 28.99
N ALA A 468 -39.30 1.21 29.55
CA ALA A 468 -38.53 2.19 30.30
C ALA A 468 -38.96 2.12 31.77
N ASN A 469 -38.02 1.89 32.67
CA ASN A 469 -38.27 1.75 34.11
C ASN A 469 -39.37 0.72 34.43
N GLY A 470 -39.41 -0.38 33.67
CA GLY A 470 -40.41 -1.44 33.79
C GLY A 470 -41.78 -1.12 33.18
N LYS A 471 -42.01 0.09 32.67
CA LYS A 471 -43.25 0.49 31.97
C LYS A 471 -43.11 0.32 30.46
N PRO A 472 -44.09 -0.28 29.76
CA PRO A 472 -44.01 -0.48 28.32
C PRO A 472 -44.11 0.85 27.56
N LEU A 473 -43.25 1.02 26.55
CA LEU A 473 -43.42 2.06 25.54
C LEU A 473 -44.58 1.68 24.62
N VAL A 474 -45.29 2.66 24.06
CA VAL A 474 -46.52 2.44 23.29
C VAL A 474 -46.25 1.61 22.03
N GLY A 475 -46.91 0.45 21.91
CA GLY A 475 -46.94 -0.39 20.70
C GLY A 475 -45.99 -1.59 20.69
N LEU A 476 -46.29 -2.55 19.82
CA LEU A 476 -45.37 -3.61 19.40
C LEU A 476 -44.65 -3.12 18.14
N ASP A 477 -43.34 -2.91 18.23
CA ASP A 477 -42.59 -2.38 17.10
C ASP A 477 -41.91 -3.50 16.30
N ARG A 478 -42.09 -3.48 14.98
CA ARG A 478 -41.30 -4.34 14.08
C ARG A 478 -39.97 -3.69 13.71
N ARG A 479 -39.82 -2.39 13.97
CA ARG A 479 -38.60 -1.63 13.71
C ARG A 479 -37.59 -1.86 14.83
N ARG A 480 -36.31 -1.81 14.46
CA ARG A 480 -35.16 -1.94 15.38
C ARG A 480 -34.81 -0.61 16.06
N THR A 481 -35.70 0.37 15.97
CA THR A 481 -35.55 1.73 16.48
C THR A 481 -36.84 2.14 17.16
N ALA A 482 -36.75 2.70 18.35
CA ALA A 482 -37.88 3.28 19.07
C ALA A 482 -37.49 4.66 19.61
N THR A 483 -38.46 5.39 20.15
CA THR A 483 -38.23 6.69 20.77
C THR A 483 -38.86 6.68 22.16
N TRP A 484 -38.13 7.17 23.15
CA TRP A 484 -38.58 7.25 24.53
C TRP A 484 -38.47 8.69 25.04
N GLN A 485 -39.53 9.18 25.66
CA GLN A 485 -39.56 10.45 26.37
C GLN A 485 -39.25 10.20 27.85
N PRO A 486 -38.17 10.74 28.42
CA PRO A 486 -37.88 10.57 29.84
C PRO A 486 -38.94 11.20 30.75
N ASP A 487 -39.26 10.53 31.85
CA ASP A 487 -40.18 11.04 32.89
C ASP A 487 -39.54 12.14 33.75
N GLY A 488 -38.21 12.31 33.70
CA GLY A 488 -37.43 13.30 34.45
C GLY A 488 -35.93 12.98 34.48
N ALA A 489 -35.14 13.82 35.15
CA ALA A 489 -33.70 13.63 35.33
C ALA A 489 -33.40 12.47 36.32
N GLY A 490 -32.33 11.72 36.07
CA GLY A 490 -31.86 10.63 36.93
C GLY A 490 -31.61 9.31 36.21
N TYR A 491 -31.39 8.24 36.98
CA TYR A 491 -31.16 6.91 36.43
C TYR A 491 -32.43 6.32 35.82
N SER A 492 -32.31 5.82 34.59
CA SER A 492 -33.36 5.07 33.90
C SER A 492 -32.83 3.74 33.37
N THR A 493 -33.66 2.69 33.47
CA THR A 493 -33.36 1.37 32.92
C THR A 493 -34.21 1.14 31.68
N LEU A 494 -33.55 0.92 30.54
CA LEU A 494 -34.18 0.65 29.26
C LEU A 494 -34.03 -0.82 28.95
N THR A 495 -35.13 -1.51 28.64
CA THR A 495 -35.14 -2.94 28.33
C THR A 495 -35.89 -3.18 27.03
N VAL A 496 -35.38 -4.07 26.18
CA VAL A 496 -36.07 -4.58 25.00
C VAL A 496 -36.31 -6.06 25.16
N ILE A 497 -37.52 -6.53 24.84
CA ILE A 497 -37.89 -7.95 24.81
C ILE A 497 -38.30 -8.31 23.38
N ASP A 498 -37.77 -9.40 22.84
CA ASP A 498 -38.12 -9.91 21.52
C ASP A 498 -39.30 -10.91 21.56
N ALA A 499 -39.79 -11.31 20.39
CA ALA A 499 -40.90 -12.26 20.25
C ALA A 499 -40.61 -13.66 20.81
N ALA A 500 -39.33 -14.00 21.00
CA ALA A 500 -38.89 -15.24 21.60
C ALA A 500 -38.73 -15.12 23.14
N GLY A 501 -39.09 -13.97 23.73
CA GLY A 501 -39.02 -13.72 25.17
C GLY A 501 -37.61 -13.38 25.67
N ARG A 502 -36.64 -13.16 24.78
CA ARG A 502 -35.26 -12.79 25.14
C ARG A 502 -35.18 -11.29 25.39
N ALA A 503 -34.45 -10.89 26.42
CA ALA A 503 -34.36 -9.50 26.84
C ALA A 503 -32.92 -8.98 26.89
N ALA A 504 -32.74 -7.69 26.63
CA ALA A 504 -31.53 -6.94 26.94
C ALA A 504 -31.87 -5.64 27.64
N SER A 505 -31.06 -5.25 28.61
CA SER A 505 -31.24 -4.07 29.44
C SER A 505 -29.98 -3.22 29.47
N VAL A 506 -30.16 -1.89 29.52
CA VAL A 506 -29.09 -0.92 29.77
C VAL A 506 -29.56 0.07 30.84
N LYS A 507 -28.63 0.57 31.64
CA LYS A 507 -28.84 1.66 32.59
C LYS A 507 -28.25 2.93 32.03
N VAL A 508 -28.99 4.02 32.06
CA VAL A 508 -28.55 5.34 31.61
C VAL A 508 -28.86 6.40 32.65
N PHE A 509 -28.10 7.48 32.64
CA PHE A 509 -28.34 8.66 33.47
C PHE A 509 -28.81 9.81 32.58
N VAL A 510 -30.01 10.32 32.82
CA VAL A 510 -30.59 11.42 32.07
C VAL A 510 -30.37 12.72 32.84
N GLU A 511 -29.79 13.73 32.19
CA GLU A 511 -29.53 15.08 32.74
C GLU A 511 -30.36 16.15 32.03
#